data_AF-A0A3E2VUT7-F1
#
_entry.id   AF-A0A3E2VUT7-F1
#
_cell.length_a   1.000
_cell.length_b   1.000
_cell.length_c   1.000
_cell.angle_alpha   90.00
_cell.angle_beta   90.00
_cell.angle_gamma   90.00
#
_symmetry.space_group_name_H-M   'P 1'
#
loop_
_entity.id
_entity.type
_entity.pdbx_description
1 polymer ?
#
loop_
_entity_poly.entity_id
_entity_poly.type
_entity_poly.pdbx_seq_one_letter_code
_entity_poly.pdbx_strand_id
1 'polypeptide(L)'
;MKRRPKGMGCVAFLGTGRRKPYVATLKKKCIGTFKSEADAQKALLGVVLNQYALYPDYTLNHASMQKEYIHFIYDMQSSKALPDCVEDFPDMTIYNDLFKSKLLTEGKLILQKDRVMISDDIPTFEEIWNKEFERLGQGKSKSWDSSVKTAFKHLQPVHDIKINTISVDKLQHCFDIQMQNGSGISKLTHMRNVCNIVYNYARKKKLISRDDDPTEYIEYKATAEKRAVRRVFTIDEMYKLICDNTDESKLILLFILTGMRPAELLDLPRSKI
;
A
#
# COMPACT_ATOMS: atom_id res chain seq x y z
N MET A 1 18.25 -44.20 6.66
CA MET A 1 18.95 -42.89 6.80
C MET A 1 19.41 -42.48 5.43
N LYS A 2 18.82 -41.44 4.84
CA LYS A 2 19.22 -40.96 3.51
C LYS A 2 20.30 -39.90 3.70
N ARG A 3 21.55 -40.22 3.35
CA ARG A 3 22.69 -39.30 3.43
C ARG A 3 22.76 -38.51 2.14
N ARG A 4 22.96 -37.19 2.24
CA ARG A 4 23.28 -36.37 1.06
C ARG A 4 24.76 -36.55 0.67
N PRO A 5 25.12 -36.33 -0.60
CA PRO A 5 26.50 -36.40 -1.06
C PRO A 5 27.42 -35.43 -0.30
N LYS A 6 28.74 -35.73 -0.32
CA LYS A 6 29.82 -34.84 0.15
C LYS A 6 29.63 -34.20 1.54
N GLY A 7 28.96 -34.89 2.46
CA GLY A 7 28.79 -34.38 3.82
C GLY A 7 27.76 -33.25 3.98
N MET A 8 26.87 -33.04 2.99
CA MET A 8 25.77 -32.08 3.02
C MET A 8 24.61 -32.46 3.97
N GLY A 9 24.91 -33.27 4.98
CA GLY A 9 23.98 -33.71 6.01
C GLY A 9 23.21 -34.97 5.65
N CYS A 10 22.25 -35.31 6.52
CA CYS A 10 21.38 -36.46 6.32
C CYS A 10 20.01 -36.25 6.94
N VAL A 11 19.04 -36.97 6.39
CA VAL A 11 17.70 -37.08 6.96
C VAL A 11 17.50 -38.51 7.47
N ALA A 12 17.07 -38.63 8.72
CA ALA A 12 16.82 -39.91 9.38
C ALA A 12 15.36 -39.98 9.87
N PHE A 13 14.78 -41.18 9.77
CA PHE A 13 13.47 -41.49 10.34
C PHE A 13 13.66 -41.99 11.77
N LEU A 14 12.93 -41.40 12.72
CA LEU A 14 13.05 -41.62 14.16
C LEU A 14 12.04 -42.64 14.72
N GLY A 15 11.25 -43.27 13.85
CA GLY A 15 10.25 -44.28 14.22
C GLY A 15 8.81 -43.79 14.13
N THR A 16 7.90 -44.75 14.11
CA THR A 16 6.44 -44.54 14.05
C THR A 16 5.89 -44.01 15.37
N GLY A 17 4.79 -43.23 15.34
CA GLY A 17 4.13 -42.67 16.53
C GLY A 17 4.62 -41.29 16.98
N ARG A 18 5.67 -40.73 16.36
CA ARG A 18 6.11 -39.35 16.61
C ARG A 18 5.34 -38.36 15.74
N ARG A 19 4.94 -37.22 16.30
CA ARG A 19 4.29 -36.11 15.55
C ARG A 19 5.17 -35.56 14.41
N LYS A 20 6.49 -35.62 14.58
CA LYS A 20 7.51 -35.16 13.61
C LYS A 20 8.62 -36.23 13.51
N PRO A 21 8.41 -37.30 12.73
CA PRO A 21 9.27 -38.47 12.77
C PRO A 21 10.56 -38.33 11.95
N TYR A 22 10.76 -37.25 11.20
CA TYR A 22 11.97 -37.03 10.42
C TYR A 22 12.89 -36.01 11.09
N VAL A 23 14.19 -36.30 11.15
CA VAL A 23 15.21 -35.35 11.65
C VAL A 23 16.19 -34.99 10.56
N ALA A 24 16.48 -33.70 10.42
CA ALA A 24 17.54 -33.20 9.56
C ALA A 24 18.78 -32.87 10.40
N THR A 25 19.95 -33.36 9.96
CA THR A 25 21.22 -33.08 10.63
C THR A 25 22.30 -32.68 9.64
N LEU A 26 23.15 -31.74 10.02
CA LEU A 26 24.31 -31.28 9.25
C LEU A 26 25.53 -31.24 10.19
N LYS A 27 26.64 -31.87 9.81
CA LYS A 27 27.87 -31.94 10.62
C LYS A 27 27.60 -32.30 12.10
N LYS A 28 26.75 -33.30 12.34
CA LYS A 28 26.30 -33.78 13.67
C LYS A 28 25.43 -32.77 14.47
N LYS A 29 25.11 -31.60 13.93
CA LYS A 29 24.16 -30.63 14.53
C LYS A 29 22.74 -30.93 14.03
N CYS A 30 21.80 -31.02 14.96
CA CYS A 30 20.38 -31.15 14.65
C CYS A 30 19.83 -29.80 14.15
N ILE A 31 19.24 -29.79 12.95
CA ILE A 31 18.56 -28.61 12.39
C ILE A 31 17.12 -28.55 12.91
N GLY A 32 16.47 -29.71 13.03
CA GLY A 32 15.11 -29.80 13.55
C GLY A 32 14.46 -31.14 13.24
N THR A 33 13.24 -31.31 13.75
CA THR A 33 12.34 -32.43 13.43
C THR A 33 11.17 -31.96 12.59
N PHE A 34 10.71 -32.80 11.66
CA PHE A 34 9.73 -32.47 10.63
C PHE A 34 8.69 -33.58 10.46
N LYS A 35 7.53 -33.20 9.92
CA LYS A 35 6.40 -34.11 9.70
C LYS A 35 6.64 -35.05 8.51
N SER A 36 7.23 -34.52 7.43
CA SER A 36 7.53 -35.29 6.22
C SER A 36 9.03 -35.32 5.94
N GLU A 37 9.46 -36.32 5.16
CA GLU A 37 10.85 -36.40 4.69
C GLU A 37 11.20 -35.20 3.81
N ALA A 38 10.28 -34.80 2.93
CA ALA A 38 10.47 -33.66 2.02
C ALA A 38 10.71 -32.35 2.78
N ASP A 39 9.95 -32.10 3.85
CA ASP A 39 10.16 -30.91 4.70
C ASP A 39 11.53 -30.92 5.36
N ALA A 40 11.98 -32.09 5.85
CA ALA A 40 13.32 -32.24 6.43
C ALA A 40 14.42 -32.01 5.39
N GLN A 41 14.24 -32.52 4.17
CA GLN A 41 15.19 -32.33 3.07
C GLN A 41 15.26 -30.86 2.63
N LYS A 42 14.12 -30.17 2.51
CA LYS A 42 14.04 -28.73 2.21
C LYS A 42 14.69 -27.89 3.30
N ALA A 43 14.43 -28.18 4.57
CA ALA A 43 15.08 -27.47 5.68
C ALA A 43 16.60 -27.65 5.68
N LEU A 44 17.08 -28.88 5.41
CA LEU A 44 18.51 -29.14 5.26
C LEU A 44 19.10 -28.39 4.06
N LEU A 45 18.41 -28.40 2.92
CA LEU A 45 18.81 -27.67 1.71
C LEU A 45 18.93 -26.17 1.99
N GLY A 46 17.99 -25.57 2.73
CA GLY A 46 18.04 -24.15 3.07
C GLY A 46 19.30 -23.76 3.86
N VAL A 47 19.70 -24.59 4.83
CA VAL A 47 20.95 -24.39 5.59
C VAL A 47 22.18 -24.52 4.70
N VAL A 48 22.18 -25.49 3.79
CA VAL A 48 23.28 -25.70 2.84
C VAL A 48 23.37 -24.51 1.87
N LEU A 49 22.29 -24.10 1.23
CA LEU A 49 22.28 -22.92 0.34
C LEU A 49 22.81 -21.66 1.04
N ASN A 50 22.48 -21.47 2.32
CA ASN A 50 22.98 -20.35 3.10
C ASN A 50 24.49 -20.44 3.38
N GLN A 51 25.00 -21.64 3.67
CA GLN A 51 26.44 -21.86 3.91
C GLN A 51 27.29 -21.55 2.67
N TYR A 52 26.76 -21.78 1.46
CA TYR A 52 27.45 -21.53 0.20
C TYR A 52 27.04 -20.20 -0.47
N ALA A 53 26.22 -19.37 0.19
CA ALA A 53 25.74 -18.08 -0.35
C ALA A 53 25.07 -18.19 -1.75
N LEU A 54 24.27 -19.24 -1.97
CA LEU A 54 23.65 -19.55 -3.28
C LEU A 54 22.25 -18.94 -3.50
N TYR A 55 21.80 -18.07 -2.60
CA TYR A 55 20.53 -17.37 -2.74
C TYR A 55 20.67 -16.18 -3.69
N PRO A 56 19.68 -15.94 -4.57
CA PRO A 56 19.65 -14.71 -5.37
C PRO A 56 19.54 -13.47 -4.46
N ASP A 57 20.23 -12.39 -4.84
CA ASP A 57 20.34 -11.17 -4.02
C ASP A 57 19.00 -10.62 -3.53
N TYR A 58 17.99 -10.61 -4.40
CA TYR A 58 16.64 -10.10 -4.09
C TYR A 58 15.87 -10.98 -3.07
N THR A 59 16.40 -12.13 -2.68
CA THR A 59 15.79 -13.02 -1.68
C THR A 59 16.45 -12.91 -0.31
N LEU A 60 17.65 -12.31 -0.18
CA LEU A 60 18.47 -12.39 1.03
C LEU A 60 17.79 -11.87 2.30
N ASN A 61 16.94 -10.85 2.17
CA ASN A 61 16.24 -10.23 3.30
C ASN A 61 14.78 -10.69 3.46
N HIS A 62 14.33 -11.68 2.67
CA HIS A 62 12.94 -12.07 2.59
C HIS A 62 12.78 -13.58 2.82
N ALA A 63 12.45 -13.97 4.05
CA ALA A 63 12.31 -15.38 4.45
C ALA A 63 11.27 -16.14 3.62
N SER A 64 10.20 -15.47 3.18
CA SER A 64 9.20 -16.05 2.26
C SER A 64 9.84 -16.39 0.90
N MET A 65 10.61 -15.47 0.32
CA MET A 65 11.29 -15.68 -0.97
C MET A 65 12.38 -16.74 -0.88
N GLN A 66 13.13 -16.79 0.23
CA GLN A 66 14.10 -17.87 0.48
C GLN A 66 13.40 -19.23 0.51
N LYS A 67 12.24 -19.32 1.16
CA LYS A 67 11.45 -20.56 1.20
C LYS A 67 10.98 -20.99 -0.20
N GLU A 68 10.52 -20.05 -1.01
CA GLU A 68 10.15 -20.31 -2.41
C GLU A 68 11.34 -20.79 -3.24
N TYR A 69 12.52 -20.19 -3.05
CA TYR A 69 13.74 -20.59 -3.73
C TYR A 69 14.20 -22.00 -3.29
N ILE A 70 14.14 -22.33 -2.00
CA ILE A 70 14.41 -23.68 -1.49
C ILE A 70 13.49 -24.71 -2.15
N HIS A 71 12.20 -24.40 -2.26
CA HIS A 71 11.24 -25.26 -2.95
C HIS A 71 11.61 -25.43 -4.43
N PHE A 72 11.92 -24.34 -5.13
CA PHE A 72 12.35 -24.37 -6.52
C PHE A 72 13.60 -25.25 -6.74
N ILE A 73 14.65 -25.07 -5.95
CA ILE A 73 15.87 -25.88 -6.06
C ILE A 73 15.58 -27.34 -5.72
N TYR A 74 14.76 -27.61 -4.71
CA TYR A 74 14.35 -28.98 -4.36
C TYR A 74 13.62 -29.68 -5.51
N ASP A 75 12.73 -28.97 -6.20
CA ASP A 75 11.99 -29.50 -7.34
C ASP A 75 12.93 -29.77 -8.53
N MET A 76 13.91 -28.89 -8.77
CA MET A 76 14.95 -29.08 -9.79
C MET A 76 15.89 -30.25 -9.50
N GLN A 77 16.22 -30.50 -8.23
CA GLN A 77 16.98 -31.68 -7.81
C GLN A 77 16.14 -32.96 -8.01
N SER A 78 14.85 -32.90 -7.64
CA SER A 78 13.93 -34.03 -7.79
C SER A 78 13.69 -34.43 -9.24
N SER A 79 13.70 -33.47 -10.18
CA SER A 79 13.60 -33.71 -11.62
C SER A 79 14.92 -34.10 -12.29
N LYS A 80 16.03 -34.15 -11.54
CA LYS A 80 17.40 -34.36 -12.03
C LYS A 80 17.90 -33.25 -12.96
N ALA A 81 17.25 -32.09 -12.98
CA ALA A 81 17.73 -30.92 -13.71
C ALA A 81 18.95 -30.29 -13.01
N LEU A 82 19.00 -30.35 -11.67
CA LEU A 82 20.16 -29.93 -10.87
C LEU A 82 20.76 -31.12 -10.10
N PRO A 83 22.10 -31.16 -9.91
CA PRO A 83 22.73 -32.15 -9.06
C PRO A 83 22.24 -32.09 -7.60
N ASP A 84 22.26 -33.22 -6.89
CA ASP A 84 21.87 -33.27 -5.46
C ASP A 84 22.83 -32.49 -4.55
N CYS A 85 24.06 -32.28 -5.02
CA CYS A 85 25.15 -31.64 -4.31
C CYS A 85 25.33 -30.20 -4.81
N VAL A 86 25.25 -29.23 -3.90
CA VAL A 86 25.33 -27.81 -4.28
C VAL A 86 26.72 -27.37 -4.76
N GLU A 87 27.76 -28.11 -4.41
CA GLU A 87 29.12 -27.87 -4.90
C GLU A 87 29.29 -28.23 -6.37
N ASP A 88 28.43 -29.12 -6.87
CA ASP A 88 28.43 -29.57 -8.26
C ASP A 88 27.44 -28.77 -9.11
N PHE A 89 26.86 -27.69 -8.57
CA PHE A 89 25.96 -26.84 -9.32
C PHE A 89 26.67 -26.24 -10.54
N PRO A 90 26.02 -26.23 -11.71
CA PRO A 90 26.51 -25.48 -12.86
C PRO A 90 26.40 -23.97 -12.57
N ASP A 91 26.71 -23.15 -13.58
CA ASP A 91 26.34 -21.74 -13.52
C ASP A 91 24.83 -21.58 -13.26
N MET A 92 24.51 -20.96 -12.12
CA MET A 92 23.15 -20.81 -11.62
C MET A 92 22.41 -19.65 -12.29
N THR A 93 23.04 -18.89 -13.18
CA THR A 93 22.43 -17.72 -13.86
C THR A 93 21.10 -18.09 -14.52
N ILE A 94 21.06 -19.14 -15.32
CA ILE A 94 19.85 -19.59 -16.03
C ILE A 94 18.73 -20.01 -15.05
N TYR A 95 19.09 -20.72 -13.98
CA TYR A 95 18.13 -21.19 -12.98
C TYR A 95 17.57 -20.02 -12.14
N ASN A 96 18.42 -19.05 -11.82
CA ASN A 96 18.01 -17.84 -11.11
C ASN A 96 17.09 -16.99 -11.99
N ASP A 97 17.39 -16.83 -13.28
CA ASP A 97 16.52 -16.14 -14.23
C ASP A 97 15.18 -16.85 -14.42
N LEU A 98 15.19 -18.19 -14.49
CA LEU A 98 13.97 -18.99 -14.54
C LEU A 98 13.13 -18.81 -13.28
N PHE A 99 13.75 -18.84 -12.10
CA PHE A 99 13.06 -18.59 -10.84
C PHE A 99 12.48 -17.17 -10.78
N LYS A 100 13.24 -16.16 -11.21
CA LYS A 100 12.78 -14.78 -11.32
C LYS A 100 11.58 -14.66 -12.27
N SER A 101 11.63 -15.28 -13.45
CA SER A 101 10.53 -15.29 -14.43
C SER A 101 9.27 -15.96 -13.87
N LYS A 102 9.44 -17.08 -13.15
CA LYS A 102 8.34 -17.75 -12.44
C LYS A 102 7.67 -16.82 -11.44
N LEU A 103 8.45 -16.15 -10.58
CA LEU A 103 7.90 -15.24 -9.58
C LEU A 103 7.23 -14.00 -10.18
N LEU A 104 7.72 -13.50 -11.32
CA LEU A 104 7.08 -12.42 -12.06
C LEU A 104 5.73 -12.86 -12.63
N THR A 105 5.67 -14.07 -13.19
CA THR A 105 4.43 -14.65 -13.74
C THR A 105 3.39 -14.91 -12.65
N GLU A 106 3.84 -15.33 -11.45
CA GLU A 106 3.00 -15.50 -10.27
C GLU A 106 2.60 -14.16 -9.60
N GLY A 107 3.13 -13.02 -10.05
CA GLY A 107 2.86 -11.70 -9.48
C GLY A 107 3.51 -11.45 -8.10
N LYS A 108 4.44 -12.32 -7.68
CA LYS A 108 5.18 -12.20 -6.41
C LYS A 108 6.32 -11.18 -6.51
N LEU A 109 6.88 -11.02 -7.71
CA LEU A 109 7.83 -9.95 -8.04
C LEU A 109 7.20 -8.95 -8.98
N ILE A 110 7.65 -7.70 -8.88
CA ILE A 110 7.32 -6.60 -9.78
C ILE A 110 8.63 -6.01 -10.29
N LEU A 111 8.73 -5.81 -11.60
CA LEU A 111 9.83 -5.08 -12.23
C LEU A 111 9.43 -3.64 -12.41
N GLN A 112 10.21 -2.72 -11.84
CA GLN A 112 10.04 -1.29 -12.03
C GLN A 112 11.39 -0.66 -12.37
N LYS A 113 11.57 -0.24 -13.63
CA LYS A 113 12.80 0.41 -14.13
C LYS A 113 14.07 -0.30 -13.64
N ASP A 114 14.16 -1.59 -13.95
CA ASP A 114 15.25 -2.51 -13.59
C ASP A 114 15.39 -2.89 -12.11
N ARG A 115 14.53 -2.37 -11.23
CA ARG A 115 14.46 -2.81 -9.84
C ARG A 115 13.46 -3.95 -9.68
N VAL A 116 13.92 -5.01 -9.02
CA VAL A 116 13.07 -6.12 -8.57
C VAL A 116 12.49 -5.73 -7.22
N MET A 117 11.16 -5.66 -7.14
CA MET A 117 10.43 -5.40 -5.90
C MET A 117 9.56 -6.61 -5.56
N ILE A 118 9.40 -6.87 -4.27
CA ILE A 118 8.49 -7.92 -3.79
C ILE A 118 7.11 -7.31 -3.64
N SER A 119 6.12 -7.96 -4.25
CA SER A 119 4.74 -7.49 -4.33
C SER A 119 4.09 -7.30 -2.96
N ASP A 120 4.40 -8.19 -2.01
CA ASP A 120 3.87 -8.16 -0.64
C ASP A 120 4.35 -6.93 0.14
N ASP A 121 5.55 -6.43 -0.15
CA ASP A 121 6.12 -5.26 0.55
C ASP A 121 5.57 -3.94 0.00
N ILE A 122 4.93 -3.98 -1.16
CA ILE A 122 4.33 -2.81 -1.78
C ILE A 122 2.90 -2.70 -1.25
N PRO A 123 2.55 -1.65 -0.50
CA PRO A 123 1.18 -1.45 -0.04
C PRO A 123 0.25 -1.00 -1.17
N THR A 124 -1.05 -1.24 -0.98
CA THR A 124 -2.09 -0.67 -1.84
C THR A 124 -2.31 0.81 -1.55
N PHE A 125 -3.03 1.50 -2.44
CA PHE A 125 -3.42 2.90 -2.23
C PHE A 125 -4.19 3.08 -0.90
N GLU A 126 -5.13 2.17 -0.61
CA GLU A 126 -5.91 2.20 0.62
C GLU A 126 -5.07 1.94 1.87
N GLU A 127 -4.16 0.96 1.84
CA GLU A 127 -3.30 0.65 2.98
C GLU A 127 -2.41 1.83 3.37
N ILE A 128 -1.88 2.56 2.38
CA ILE A 128 -1.12 3.79 2.63
C ILE A 128 -2.05 4.85 3.21
N TRP A 129 -3.22 5.05 2.60
CA TRP A 129 -4.18 6.04 3.05
C TRP A 129 -4.55 5.82 4.51
N ASN A 130 -4.92 4.61 4.91
CA ASN A 130 -5.33 4.31 6.28
C ASN A 130 -4.22 4.64 7.31
N LYS A 131 -2.96 4.30 7.00
CA LYS A 131 -1.79 4.63 7.83
C LYS A 131 -1.58 6.14 7.95
N GLU A 132 -1.59 6.86 6.83
CA GLU A 132 -1.36 8.31 6.83
C GLU A 132 -2.56 9.07 7.40
N PHE A 133 -3.78 8.58 7.22
CA PHE A 133 -4.99 9.17 7.74
C PHE A 133 -5.02 9.12 9.28
N GLU A 134 -4.68 7.97 9.87
CA GLU A 134 -4.54 7.83 11.32
C GLU A 134 -3.45 8.77 11.87
N ARG A 135 -2.31 8.85 11.19
CA ARG A 135 -1.19 9.72 11.56
C ARG A 135 -1.55 11.21 11.49
N LEU A 136 -2.20 11.64 10.40
CA LEU A 136 -2.52 13.04 10.15
C LEU A 136 -3.78 13.50 10.90
N GLY A 137 -4.67 12.59 11.27
CA GLY A 137 -5.92 12.89 11.95
C GLY A 137 -5.75 13.39 13.38
N GLN A 138 -4.60 13.13 14.02
CA GLN A 138 -4.29 13.63 15.36
C GLN A 138 -4.30 15.16 15.38
N GLY A 139 -5.26 15.76 16.11
CA GLY A 139 -5.42 17.21 16.21
C GLY A 139 -6.17 17.88 15.06
N LYS A 140 -6.82 17.11 14.17
CA LYS A 140 -7.65 17.68 13.08
C LYS A 140 -9.11 17.82 13.49
N SER A 141 -9.80 18.75 12.82
CA SER A 141 -11.22 19.01 13.05
C SER A 141 -12.11 17.92 12.42
N LYS A 142 -13.33 17.76 12.96
CA LYS A 142 -14.35 16.85 12.38
C LYS A 142 -14.70 17.20 10.93
N SER A 143 -14.66 18.48 10.58
CA SER A 143 -14.91 18.94 9.20
C SER A 143 -13.81 18.48 8.26
N TRP A 144 -12.55 18.50 8.69
CA TRP A 144 -11.44 17.97 7.89
C TRP A 144 -11.64 16.47 7.67
N ASP A 145 -11.84 15.70 8.75
CA ASP A 145 -12.06 14.25 8.74
C ASP A 145 -13.15 13.83 7.73
N SER A 146 -14.32 14.46 7.81
CA SER A 146 -15.44 14.19 6.90
C SER A 146 -15.10 14.50 5.43
N SER A 147 -14.41 15.62 5.19
CA SER A 147 -14.06 16.07 3.84
C SER A 147 -13.07 15.12 3.16
N VAL A 148 -11.98 14.75 3.85
CA VAL A 148 -10.99 13.84 3.27
C VAL A 148 -11.50 12.40 3.16
N LYS A 149 -12.31 11.90 4.11
CA LYS A 149 -12.97 10.59 3.97
C LYS A 149 -13.87 10.53 2.74
N THR A 150 -14.64 11.59 2.51
CA THR A 150 -15.50 11.68 1.32
C THR A 150 -14.68 11.72 0.04
N ALA A 151 -13.59 12.49 0.01
CA ALA A 151 -12.67 12.52 -1.12
C ALA A 151 -12.03 11.15 -1.40
N PHE A 152 -11.61 10.43 -0.35
CA PHE A 152 -11.07 9.08 -0.48
C PHE A 152 -12.07 8.10 -1.08
N LYS A 153 -13.35 8.16 -0.69
CA LYS A 153 -14.41 7.32 -1.29
C LYS A 153 -14.54 7.49 -2.80
N HIS A 154 -14.30 8.69 -3.33
CA HIS A 154 -14.33 8.93 -4.78
C HIS A 154 -13.13 8.34 -5.54
N LEU A 155 -12.11 7.87 -4.82
CA LEU A 155 -10.94 7.19 -5.37
C LEU A 155 -11.06 5.66 -5.27
N GLN A 156 -12.26 5.12 -5.01
CA GLN A 156 -12.51 3.68 -4.86
C GLN A 156 -11.90 2.81 -5.99
N PRO A 157 -11.93 3.20 -7.28
CA PRO A 157 -11.36 2.39 -8.35
C PRO A 157 -9.86 2.07 -8.21
N VAL A 158 -9.12 2.80 -7.36
CA VAL A 158 -7.68 2.58 -7.14
C VAL A 158 -7.33 2.05 -5.76
N HIS A 159 -8.31 1.81 -4.87
CA HIS A 159 -8.07 1.44 -3.46
C HIS A 159 -7.22 0.17 -3.32
N ASP A 160 -7.60 -0.89 -4.03
CA ASP A 160 -6.96 -2.22 -3.94
C ASP A 160 -5.72 -2.36 -4.85
N ILE A 161 -5.34 -1.29 -5.56
CA ILE A 161 -4.23 -1.33 -6.50
C ILE A 161 -2.94 -0.98 -5.76
N LYS A 162 -1.88 -1.75 -6.03
CA LYS A 162 -0.51 -1.50 -5.54
C LYS A 162 -0.03 -0.13 -6.01
N ILE A 163 0.53 0.66 -5.10
CA ILE A 163 0.81 2.08 -5.38
C ILE A 163 1.74 2.32 -6.58
N ASN A 164 2.65 1.38 -6.86
CA ASN A 164 3.63 1.51 -7.93
C ASN A 164 3.12 1.04 -9.31
N THR A 165 1.90 0.50 -9.40
CA THR A 165 1.30 0.05 -10.66
C THR A 165 0.16 0.95 -11.15
N ILE A 166 -0.23 1.95 -10.36
CA ILE A 166 -1.32 2.87 -10.73
C ILE A 166 -0.82 3.82 -11.83
N SER A 167 -1.35 3.62 -13.04
CA SER A 167 -1.13 4.52 -14.18
C SER A 167 -1.83 5.87 -14.00
N VAL A 168 -1.33 6.90 -14.70
CA VAL A 168 -1.97 8.22 -14.82
C VAL A 168 -3.43 8.09 -15.27
N ASP A 169 -3.70 7.32 -16.33
CA ASP A 169 -5.06 7.17 -16.89
C ASP A 169 -6.06 6.63 -15.87
N LYS A 170 -5.65 5.63 -15.08
CA LYS A 170 -6.50 5.05 -14.03
C LYS A 170 -6.83 6.07 -12.96
N LEU A 171 -5.85 6.88 -12.57
CA LEU A 171 -6.06 7.90 -11.54
C LEU A 171 -6.90 9.06 -12.08
N GLN A 172 -6.65 9.49 -13.33
CA GLN A 172 -7.42 10.50 -14.05
C GLN A 172 -8.89 10.09 -14.20
N HIS A 173 -9.16 8.81 -14.48
CA HIS A 173 -10.52 8.27 -14.58
C HIS A 173 -11.37 8.53 -13.32
N CYS A 174 -10.76 8.47 -12.13
CA CYS A 174 -11.47 8.82 -10.89
C CYS A 174 -11.96 10.27 -10.88
N PHE A 175 -11.17 11.21 -11.43
CA PHE A 175 -11.54 12.62 -11.55
C PHE A 175 -12.57 12.83 -12.65
N ASP A 176 -12.43 12.13 -13.78
CA ASP A 176 -13.36 12.22 -14.91
C ASP A 176 -14.78 11.82 -14.52
N ILE A 177 -14.94 10.73 -13.75
CA ILE A 177 -16.25 10.33 -13.21
C ILE A 177 -16.88 11.47 -12.40
N GLN A 178 -16.09 12.13 -11.54
CA GLN A 178 -16.61 13.21 -10.72
C GLN A 178 -16.92 14.46 -11.53
N MET A 179 -16.13 14.76 -12.57
CA MET A 179 -16.41 15.85 -13.49
C MET A 179 -17.68 15.59 -14.31
N GLN A 180 -17.92 14.37 -14.77
CA GLN A 180 -19.17 14.00 -15.45
C GLN A 180 -20.38 14.17 -14.53
N ASN A 181 -20.22 13.93 -13.23
CA ASN A 181 -21.26 14.12 -12.21
C ASN A 181 -21.46 15.59 -11.77
N GLY A 182 -20.90 16.58 -12.47
CA GLY A 182 -21.09 18.00 -12.16
C GLY A 182 -20.41 18.45 -10.86
N SER A 183 -19.19 17.97 -10.59
CA SER A 183 -18.48 18.31 -9.35
C SER A 183 -17.88 19.72 -9.36
N GLY A 184 -17.92 20.38 -8.19
CA GLY A 184 -17.25 21.66 -7.97
C GLY A 184 -15.74 21.52 -7.72
N ILE A 185 -15.01 22.62 -7.88
CA ILE A 185 -13.54 22.63 -7.77
C ILE A 185 -13.02 22.12 -6.42
N SER A 186 -13.67 22.50 -5.32
CA SER A 186 -13.23 22.13 -3.97
C SER A 186 -13.21 20.61 -3.76
N LYS A 187 -14.22 19.90 -4.30
CA LYS A 187 -14.31 18.45 -4.22
C LYS A 187 -13.14 17.77 -4.94
N LEU A 188 -12.86 18.21 -6.16
CA LEU A 188 -11.75 17.69 -6.98
C LEU A 188 -10.38 18.01 -6.32
N THR A 189 -10.22 19.21 -5.76
CA THR A 189 -9.02 19.56 -4.99
C THR A 189 -8.84 18.68 -3.74
N HIS A 190 -9.92 18.33 -3.03
CA HIS A 190 -9.81 17.39 -1.91
C HIS A 190 -9.39 15.99 -2.36
N MET A 191 -9.88 15.51 -3.51
CA MET A 191 -9.40 14.25 -4.10
C MET A 191 -7.91 14.33 -4.42
N ARG A 192 -7.45 15.42 -5.07
CA ARG A 192 -6.02 15.63 -5.35
C ARG A 192 -5.19 15.62 -4.08
N ASN A 193 -5.68 16.23 -3.01
CA ASN A 193 -4.99 16.23 -1.72
C ASN A 193 -4.82 14.83 -1.12
N VAL A 194 -5.83 13.96 -1.26
CA VAL A 194 -5.72 12.55 -0.85
C VAL A 194 -4.65 11.83 -1.67
N CYS A 195 -4.65 12.00 -2.99
CA CYS A 195 -3.60 11.45 -3.85
C CYS A 195 -2.21 11.94 -3.42
N ASN A 196 -2.04 13.24 -3.20
CA ASN A 196 -0.77 13.81 -2.76
C ASN A 196 -0.29 13.19 -1.43
N ILE A 197 -1.18 12.97 -0.45
CA ILE A 197 -0.82 12.32 0.81
C ILE A 197 -0.25 10.92 0.56
N VAL A 198 -0.96 10.11 -0.24
CA VAL A 198 -0.58 8.72 -0.53
C VAL A 198 0.73 8.67 -1.33
N TYR A 199 0.86 9.45 -2.39
CA TYR A 199 2.06 9.44 -3.23
C TYR A 199 3.27 10.06 -2.53
N ASN A 200 3.08 11.07 -1.66
CA ASN A 200 4.16 11.59 -0.81
C ASN A 200 4.73 10.50 0.10
N TYR A 201 3.89 9.64 0.67
CA TYR A 201 4.34 8.50 1.46
C TYR A 201 5.15 7.51 0.60
N ALA A 202 4.62 7.16 -0.57
CA ALA A 202 5.28 6.22 -1.48
C ALA A 202 6.67 6.70 -1.91
N ARG A 203 6.81 8.00 -2.24
CA ARG A 203 8.12 8.61 -2.56
C ARG A 203 9.07 8.57 -1.36
N LYS A 204 8.60 8.93 -0.16
CA LYS A 204 9.42 8.89 1.07
C LYS A 204 9.94 7.48 1.40
N LYS A 205 9.14 6.45 1.11
CA LYS A 205 9.51 5.04 1.30
C LYS A 205 10.26 4.44 0.12
N LYS A 206 10.55 5.22 -0.93
CA LYS A 206 11.20 4.78 -2.17
C LYS A 206 10.47 3.63 -2.87
N LEU A 207 9.14 3.58 -2.72
CA LEU A 207 8.27 2.61 -3.38
C LEU A 207 8.02 2.96 -4.85
N ILE A 208 8.19 4.24 -5.18
CA ILE A 208 8.08 4.79 -6.53
C ILE A 208 9.20 5.81 -6.74
N SER A 209 9.58 6.05 -7.99
CA SER A 209 10.43 7.19 -8.36
C SER A 209 9.59 8.47 -8.52
N ARG A 210 10.25 9.61 -8.70
CA ARG A 210 9.55 10.88 -8.95
C ARG A 210 8.79 10.85 -10.28
N ASP A 211 9.38 10.25 -11.30
CA ASP A 211 8.78 10.17 -12.64
C ASP A 211 7.59 9.20 -12.70
N ASP A 212 7.45 8.34 -11.69
CA ASP A 212 6.32 7.39 -11.58
C ASP A 212 5.17 7.97 -10.75
N ASP A 213 5.24 9.24 -10.36
CA ASP A 213 4.18 9.90 -9.61
C ASP A 213 3.11 10.48 -10.57
N PRO A 214 1.91 9.87 -10.64
CA PRO A 214 0.87 10.34 -11.54
C PRO A 214 0.21 11.64 -11.07
N THR A 215 0.42 12.07 -9.82
CA THR A 215 -0.33 13.20 -9.23
C THR A 215 -0.03 14.55 -9.86
N GLU A 216 1.16 14.71 -10.46
CA GLU A 216 1.55 15.92 -11.19
C GLU A 216 0.76 16.06 -12.51
N TYR A 217 0.37 14.93 -13.11
CA TYR A 217 -0.28 14.86 -14.43
C TYR A 217 -1.81 14.82 -14.39
N ILE A 218 -2.42 14.82 -13.19
CA ILE A 218 -3.89 14.84 -13.06
C ILE A 218 -4.43 16.21 -13.47
N GLU A 219 -5.32 16.22 -14.44
CA GLU A 219 -6.04 17.39 -14.92
C GLU A 219 -7.50 17.37 -14.43
N TYR A 220 -7.98 18.49 -13.90
CA TYR A 220 -9.39 18.59 -13.50
C TYR A 220 -9.87 20.03 -13.53
N LYS A 221 -11.17 20.19 -13.78
CA LYS A 221 -11.86 21.49 -13.77
C LYS A 221 -13.25 21.36 -13.16
N ALA A 222 -13.77 22.46 -12.63
CA ALA A 222 -15.16 22.48 -12.16
C ALA A 222 -16.13 22.31 -13.34
N THR A 223 -17.06 21.38 -13.17
CA THR A 223 -18.17 21.13 -14.11
C THR A 223 -19.53 21.41 -13.48
N ALA A 224 -19.57 21.67 -12.17
CA ALA A 224 -20.75 22.18 -11.50
C ALA A 224 -21.22 23.49 -12.16
N GLU A 225 -22.53 23.66 -12.25
CA GLU A 225 -23.12 24.93 -12.64
C GLU A 225 -22.59 26.06 -11.74
N LYS A 226 -22.31 27.21 -12.36
CA LYS A 226 -21.85 28.39 -11.62
C LYS A 226 -22.96 28.79 -10.65
N ARG A 227 -22.69 28.60 -9.35
CA ARG A 227 -23.55 29.14 -8.31
C ARG A 227 -23.70 30.65 -8.49
N ALA A 228 -24.89 31.17 -8.19
CA ALA A 228 -25.13 32.60 -8.13
C ALA A 228 -24.04 33.27 -7.29
N VAL A 229 -23.46 34.34 -7.83
CA VAL A 229 -22.49 35.15 -7.11
C VAL A 229 -23.19 35.70 -5.87
N ARG A 230 -22.70 35.32 -4.69
CA ARG A 230 -23.19 35.88 -3.42
C ARG A 230 -22.89 37.37 -3.43
N ARG A 231 -23.93 38.20 -3.40
CA ARG A 231 -23.81 39.65 -3.31
C ARG A 231 -23.91 40.05 -1.84
N VAL A 232 -23.21 41.12 -1.49
CA VAL A 232 -23.35 41.76 -0.17
C VAL A 232 -24.71 42.44 -0.10
N PHE A 233 -25.27 42.53 1.11
CA PHE A 233 -26.48 43.29 1.35
C PHE A 233 -26.21 44.78 1.11
N THR A 234 -27.13 45.43 0.42
CA THR A 234 -27.14 46.89 0.23
C THR A 234 -27.70 47.59 1.46
N ILE A 235 -27.43 48.90 1.58
CA ILE A 235 -27.97 49.73 2.66
C ILE A 235 -29.51 49.71 2.67
N ASP A 236 -30.14 49.78 1.50
CA ASP A 236 -31.60 49.73 1.38
C ASP A 236 -32.18 48.38 1.82
N GLU A 237 -31.50 47.27 1.52
CA GLU A 237 -31.90 45.95 2.01
C GLU A 237 -31.75 45.84 3.53
N MET A 238 -30.72 46.42 4.12
CA MET A 238 -30.58 46.49 5.57
C MET A 238 -31.71 47.33 6.20
N TYR A 239 -32.09 48.46 5.60
CA TYR A 239 -33.23 49.25 6.09
C TYR A 239 -34.53 48.47 6.03
N LYS A 240 -34.77 47.68 4.98
CA LYS A 240 -35.94 46.80 4.90
C LYS A 240 -35.97 45.79 6.06
N LEU A 241 -34.83 45.18 6.39
CA LEU A 241 -34.74 44.26 7.54
C LEU A 241 -35.00 44.99 8.87
N ILE A 242 -34.52 46.23 9.03
CA ILE A 242 -34.77 47.04 10.23
C ILE A 242 -36.27 47.33 10.38
N CYS A 243 -36.93 47.72 9.29
CA CYS A 243 -38.36 48.02 9.30
C CYS A 243 -39.24 46.77 9.52
N ASP A 244 -38.82 45.62 8.99
CA ASP A 244 -39.52 44.35 9.15
C ASP A 244 -39.54 43.87 10.61
N ASN A 245 -38.45 44.09 11.37
CA ASN A 245 -38.34 43.91 12.82
C ASN A 245 -38.79 42.52 13.37
N THR A 246 -38.84 41.50 12.51
CA THR A 246 -39.00 40.11 12.93
C THR A 246 -37.73 39.61 13.62
N ASP A 247 -37.84 38.48 14.34
CA ASP A 247 -36.68 37.90 15.02
C ASP A 247 -35.65 37.36 14.02
N GLU A 248 -36.11 36.87 12.86
CA GLU A 248 -35.27 36.50 11.73
C GLU A 248 -34.52 37.72 11.17
N SER A 249 -35.20 38.84 10.95
CA SER A 249 -34.57 40.07 10.46
C SER A 249 -33.54 40.63 11.44
N LYS A 250 -33.81 40.60 12.75
CA LYS A 250 -32.84 40.97 13.80
C LYS A 250 -31.62 40.05 13.79
N LEU A 251 -31.82 38.75 13.63
CA LEU A 251 -30.73 37.77 13.57
C LEU A 251 -29.87 37.97 12.32
N ILE A 252 -30.47 38.23 11.16
CA ILE A 252 -29.75 38.54 9.92
C ILE A 252 -28.94 39.83 10.08
N LEU A 253 -29.54 40.89 10.62
CA LEU A 253 -28.86 42.14 10.91
C LEU A 253 -27.69 41.95 11.88
N LEU A 254 -27.88 41.14 12.92
CA LEU A 254 -26.82 40.80 13.86
C LEU A 254 -25.61 40.14 13.16
N PHE A 255 -25.85 39.21 12.22
CA PHE A 255 -24.77 38.63 11.41
C PHE A 255 -24.08 39.64 10.50
N ILE A 256 -24.85 40.53 9.87
CA ILE A 256 -24.29 41.57 8.99
C ILE A 256 -23.41 42.55 9.78
N LEU A 257 -23.89 43.02 10.93
CA LEU A 257 -23.23 44.07 11.71
C LEU A 257 -22.03 43.56 12.50
N THR A 258 -22.09 42.34 13.03
CA THR A 258 -20.99 41.77 13.83
C THR A 258 -19.96 41.05 12.97
N GLY A 259 -20.35 40.60 11.77
CA GLY A 259 -19.50 39.76 10.91
C GLY A 259 -19.17 38.38 11.49
N MET A 260 -19.82 37.97 12.60
CA MET A 260 -19.58 36.68 13.24
C MET A 260 -20.10 35.54 12.38
N ARG A 261 -19.40 34.39 12.39
CA ARG A 261 -19.95 33.16 11.78
C ARG A 261 -21.11 32.63 12.62
N PRO A 262 -22.10 31.94 12.02
CA PRO A 262 -23.21 31.35 12.77
C PRO A 262 -22.80 30.52 13.98
N ALA A 263 -21.77 29.68 13.85
CA ALA A 263 -21.27 28.88 14.98
C ALA A 263 -20.65 29.74 16.09
N GLU A 264 -19.90 30.78 15.74
CA GLU A 264 -19.22 31.66 16.70
C GLU A 264 -20.23 32.47 17.52
N LEU A 265 -21.32 32.93 16.88
CA LEU A 265 -22.38 33.66 17.56
C LEU A 265 -23.16 32.76 18.53
N LEU A 266 -23.45 31.52 18.13
CA LEU A 266 -24.15 30.55 18.98
C LEU A 266 -23.30 30.12 20.19
N ASP A 267 -21.98 30.11 20.06
CA ASP A 267 -21.03 29.78 21.13
C ASP A 267 -20.64 31.01 21.99
N LEU A 268 -21.21 32.20 21.73
CA LEU A 268 -20.87 33.40 22.47
C LEU A 268 -21.39 33.31 23.92
N PRO A 269 -20.51 33.39 24.95
CA PRO A 269 -20.95 33.31 26.33
C PRO A 269 -21.74 34.57 26.70
N ARG A 270 -22.84 34.38 27.45
CA ARG A 270 -23.68 35.49 27.93
C ARG A 270 -22.95 36.54 28.75
N SER A 271 -21.80 36.20 29.33
CA SER A 271 -20.95 37.15 30.06
C SER A 271 -20.23 38.18 29.19
N LYS A 272 -20.26 38.00 27.86
CA LYS A 272 -19.65 38.91 26.88
C LYS A 272 -20.70 39.69 26.06
N ILE A 273 -21.96 39.65 26.49
CA ILE A 273 -23.11 40.33 25.88
C ILE A 273 -23.52 41.49 26.77
#